data_AF-X7YJR9-F1
#
_entry.id   AF-X7YJR9-F1
#
_cell.length_a   1.000
_cell.length_b   1.000
_cell.length_c   1.000
_cell.angle_alpha   90.00
_cell.angle_beta   90.00
_cell.angle_gamma   90.00
#
_symmetry.space_group_name_H-M   'P 1'
#
loop_
_entity.id
_entity.type
_entity.pdbx_description
1 polymer ?
#
loop_
_entity_poly.entity_id
_entity_poly.type
_entity_poly.pdbx_seq_one_letter_code
_entity_poly.pdbx_strand_id
1 'polypeptide(L)'
;MLAAAQSADITQQLLDMGVEVIAGRGELVDATPGLARHCIKVTAPDGTTSERDADVVLIATGASPRIMPSARPDGERILTWRQLYDLDSLPDHLIVVGSGVTGAEFVNAYTELGVTVTVVASRDRVLPYEDADAALVLEESFAERGLGW
;
A
#
# COMPACT_ATOMS: atom_id res chain seq x y z
N MET A 1 13.80 8.93 -6.11
CA MET A 1 13.07 8.56 -4.88
C MET A 1 13.61 7.26 -4.32
N LEU A 2 13.65 7.10 -2.99
CA LEU A 2 14.18 5.92 -2.29
C LEU A 2 13.55 4.60 -2.78
N ALA A 3 12.24 4.58 -3.01
CA ALA A 3 11.52 3.40 -3.48
C ALA A 3 12.01 2.91 -4.86
N ALA A 4 12.35 3.84 -5.77
CA ALA A 4 12.87 3.48 -7.08
C ALA A 4 14.29 2.88 -6.99
N ALA A 5 15.13 3.40 -6.09
CA ALA A 5 16.46 2.85 -5.83
C ALA A 5 16.37 1.44 -5.24
N GLN A 6 15.51 1.23 -4.23
CA GLN A 6 15.28 -0.11 -3.66
C GLN A 6 14.76 -1.10 -4.70
N SER A 7 13.84 -0.68 -5.57
CA SER A 7 13.32 -1.53 -6.65
C SER A 7 14.43 -1.94 -7.63
N ALA A 8 15.33 -1.01 -7.97
CA ALA A 8 16.48 -1.30 -8.83
C ALA A 8 17.46 -2.28 -8.17
N ASP A 9 17.74 -2.10 -6.88
CA ASP A 9 18.64 -2.98 -6.11
C ASP A 9 18.10 -4.41 -6.05
N ILE A 10 16.80 -4.58 -5.75
CA ILE A 10 16.14 -5.90 -5.73
C ILE A 10 16.17 -6.53 -7.13
N THR A 11 15.91 -5.74 -8.17
CA THR A 11 15.96 -6.23 -9.55
C THR A 11 17.36 -6.75 -9.90
N GLN A 12 18.40 -6.03 -9.49
CA GLN A 12 19.78 -6.46 -9.73
C GLN A 12 20.08 -7.77 -9.00
N GLN A 13 19.65 -7.91 -7.74
CA GLN A 13 19.82 -9.15 -6.98
C GLN A 13 19.15 -10.36 -7.67
N LEU A 14 17.94 -10.18 -8.21
CA LEU A 14 17.24 -11.24 -8.95
C LEU A 14 18.02 -11.66 -10.22
N LEU A 15 18.53 -10.69 -10.97
CA LEU A 15 19.34 -10.93 -12.16
C LEU A 15 20.65 -11.67 -11.81
N ASP A 16 21.31 -11.29 -10.73
CA ASP A 16 22.55 -11.94 -10.24
C ASP A 16 22.30 -13.39 -9.82
N MET A 17 21.07 -13.71 -9.41
CA MET A 17 20.62 -15.09 -9.09
C MET A 17 20.13 -15.87 -10.33
N GLY A 18 20.18 -15.28 -11.53
CA GLY A 18 19.75 -15.92 -12.78
C GLY A 18 18.25 -15.93 -13.01
N VAL A 19 17.47 -15.10 -12.29
CA VAL A 19 16.03 -14.95 -12.50
C VAL A 19 15.78 -14.09 -13.74
N GLU A 20 14.93 -14.57 -14.67
CA GLU A 20 14.44 -13.74 -15.78
C GLU A 20 13.45 -12.70 -15.23
N VAL A 21 13.76 -11.42 -15.40
CA VAL A 21 12.87 -10.32 -15.01
C VAL A 21 12.25 -9.72 -16.26
N ILE A 22 10.94 -9.87 -16.41
CA ILE A 22 10.19 -9.36 -17.56
C ILE A 22 9.31 -8.20 -17.11
N ALA A 23 9.53 -7.01 -17.67
CA ALA A 23 8.68 -5.85 -17.43
C ALA A 23 7.37 -5.98 -18.23
N GLY A 24 6.24 -6.14 -17.52
CA GLY A 24 4.93 -6.22 -18.14
C GLY A 24 3.84 -6.69 -17.19
N ARG A 25 2.61 -6.77 -17.69
CA ARG A 25 1.47 -7.34 -16.98
C ARG A 25 1.32 -8.82 -17.36
N GLY A 26 1.40 -9.70 -16.38
CA GLY A 26 1.09 -11.13 -16.54
C GLY A 26 -0.41 -11.41 -16.45
N GLU A 27 -0.89 -12.31 -17.28
CA GLU A 27 -2.28 -12.79 -17.33
C GLU A 27 -2.27 -14.31 -17.59
N LEU A 28 -2.97 -15.08 -16.77
CA LEU A 28 -3.12 -16.52 -16.97
C LEU A 28 -4.10 -16.78 -18.10
N VAL A 29 -3.67 -17.51 -19.14
CA VAL A 29 -4.41 -17.70 -20.39
C VAL A 29 -4.60 -19.19 -20.74
N ASP A 30 -4.69 -20.03 -19.71
CA ASP A 30 -4.98 -21.46 -19.86
C ASP A 30 -6.23 -21.69 -20.71
N ALA A 31 -6.11 -22.55 -21.72
CA ALA A 31 -7.22 -22.87 -22.62
C ALA A 31 -8.38 -23.58 -21.89
N THR A 32 -8.06 -24.37 -20.86
CA THR A 32 -9.04 -25.09 -20.03
C THR A 32 -8.52 -25.22 -18.59
N PRO A 33 -9.38 -25.32 -17.58
CA PRO A 33 -8.96 -25.62 -16.22
C PRO A 33 -8.33 -27.03 -16.09
N GLY A 34 -7.48 -27.22 -15.07
CA GLY A 34 -6.93 -28.54 -14.71
C GLY A 34 -5.74 -29.00 -15.56
N LEU A 35 -5.08 -28.08 -16.28
CA LEU A 35 -3.85 -28.38 -17.01
C LEU A 35 -2.68 -28.61 -16.04
N ALA A 36 -1.79 -29.54 -16.39
CA ALA A 36 -0.56 -29.79 -15.66
C ALA A 36 0.50 -28.70 -15.86
N ARG A 37 0.36 -27.90 -16.93
CA ARG A 37 1.25 -26.81 -17.32
C ARG A 37 0.40 -25.61 -17.71
N HIS A 38 0.75 -24.45 -17.17
CA HIS A 38 0.03 -23.20 -17.34
C HIS A 38 0.68 -22.33 -18.42
N CYS A 39 -0.11 -21.46 -19.04
CA CYS A 39 0.40 -20.43 -19.96
C CYS A 39 0.12 -19.03 -19.41
N ILE A 40 1.16 -18.20 -19.36
CA ILE A 40 1.09 -16.81 -18.93
C ILE A 40 1.39 -15.91 -20.12
N LYS A 41 0.43 -15.06 -20.49
CA LYS A 41 0.62 -13.97 -21.44
C LYS A 41 1.21 -12.78 -20.69
N VAL A 42 2.31 -12.24 -21.19
CA VAL A 42 2.93 -11.00 -20.71
C VAL A 42 2.67 -9.90 -21.72
N THR A 43 2.07 -8.80 -21.28
CA THR A 43 1.91 -7.57 -22.07
C THR A 43 2.91 -6.52 -21.58
N ALA A 44 3.86 -6.15 -22.45
CA ALA A 44 4.87 -5.14 -22.15
C ALA A 44 4.28 -3.71 -22.21
N PRO A 45 4.98 -2.69 -21.68
CA PRO A 45 4.49 -1.30 -21.68
C PRO A 45 4.24 -0.70 -23.07
N ASP A 46 4.95 -1.19 -24.09
CA ASP A 46 4.77 -0.79 -25.50
C ASP A 46 3.59 -1.52 -26.18
N GLY A 47 2.89 -2.39 -25.45
CA GLY A 47 1.77 -3.18 -25.96
C GLY A 47 2.17 -4.49 -26.63
N THR A 48 3.46 -4.78 -26.77
CA THR A 48 3.91 -6.08 -27.30
C THR A 48 3.52 -7.21 -26.34
N THR A 49 3.25 -8.40 -26.90
CA THR A 49 2.83 -9.55 -26.11
C THR A 49 3.73 -10.74 -26.36
N SER A 50 3.95 -11.54 -25.32
CA SER A 50 4.64 -12.83 -25.41
C SER A 50 4.02 -13.82 -24.43
N GLU A 51 4.22 -15.11 -24.67
CA GLU A 51 3.71 -16.17 -23.82
C GLU A 51 4.86 -16.89 -23.12
N ARG A 52 4.57 -17.42 -21.93
CA ARG A 52 5.48 -18.21 -21.11
C ARG A 52 4.73 -19.40 -20.54
N ASP A 53 5.26 -20.58 -20.81
CA ASP A 53 4.78 -21.79 -20.15
C ASP A 53 5.38 -21.89 -18.75
N ALA A 54 4.59 -22.35 -17.78
CA ALA A 54 5.02 -22.54 -16.41
C ALA A 54 4.39 -23.80 -15.79
N ASP A 55 5.21 -24.64 -15.17
CA ASP A 55 4.71 -25.78 -14.38
C ASP A 55 4.20 -25.32 -13.00
N VAL A 56 4.68 -24.17 -12.52
CA VAL A 56 4.31 -23.57 -11.24
C VAL A 56 4.04 -22.08 -11.43
N VAL A 57 2.91 -21.60 -10.89
CA VAL A 57 2.53 -20.18 -10.92
C VAL A 57 2.32 -19.67 -9.50
N LEU A 58 3.04 -18.63 -9.12
CA LEU A 58 2.85 -17.90 -7.86
C LEU A 58 2.15 -16.57 -8.14
N ILE A 59 0.96 -16.37 -7.58
CA ILE A 59 0.23 -15.10 -7.68
C ILE A 59 0.66 -14.17 -6.53
N ALA A 60 1.39 -13.11 -6.89
CA ALA A 60 1.94 -12.14 -5.94
C ALA A 60 1.68 -10.68 -6.38
N THR A 61 0.46 -10.37 -6.85
CA THR A 61 0.11 -9.05 -7.42
C THR A 61 -0.07 -7.92 -6.41
N GLY A 62 0.07 -8.21 -5.11
CA GLY A 62 -0.11 -7.23 -4.04
C GLY A 62 -1.54 -6.69 -3.92
N ALA A 63 -1.67 -5.47 -3.40
CA ALA A 63 -2.95 -4.80 -3.16
C ALA A 63 -2.91 -3.31 -3.55
N SER A 64 -4.10 -2.71 -3.67
CA SER A 64 -4.29 -1.29 -3.95
C SER A 64 -5.20 -0.63 -2.91
N PRO A 65 -5.04 0.68 -2.64
CA PRO A 65 -5.94 1.42 -1.77
C PRO A 65 -7.40 1.25 -2.18
N ARG A 66 -8.26 0.92 -1.21
CA ARG A 66 -9.70 0.91 -1.42
C ARG A 66 -10.18 2.34 -1.58
N ILE A 67 -10.85 2.63 -2.69
CA ILE A 67 -11.40 3.96 -2.96
C ILE A 67 -12.90 3.98 -2.67
N MET A 68 -13.33 4.87 -1.78
CA MET A 68 -14.76 5.09 -1.52
C MET A 68 -15.33 6.03 -2.58
N PRO A 69 -16.46 5.71 -3.23
CA PRO A 69 -17.05 6.57 -4.26
C PRO A 69 -17.40 7.99 -3.77
N SER A 70 -17.72 8.13 -2.48
CA SER A 70 -18.02 9.41 -1.82
C SER A 70 -16.79 10.19 -1.35
N ALA A 71 -15.60 9.58 -1.37
CA ALA A 71 -14.34 10.19 -0.92
C ALA A 71 -13.22 9.79 -1.89
N ARG A 72 -13.36 10.20 -3.15
CA ARG A 72 -12.38 9.92 -4.19
C ARG A 72 -11.13 10.78 -3.97
N PRO A 73 -9.93 10.19 -3.94
CA PRO A 73 -8.71 10.96 -3.87
C PRO A 73 -8.54 11.88 -5.08
N ASP A 74 -8.16 13.13 -4.82
CA ASP A 74 -7.87 14.15 -5.82
C ASP A 74 -6.36 14.37 -6.00
N GLY A 75 -5.54 13.91 -5.04
CA GLY A 75 -4.09 14.13 -5.03
C GLY A 75 -3.66 15.49 -4.47
N GLU A 76 -4.61 16.31 -4.01
CA GLU A 76 -4.33 17.64 -3.43
C GLU A 76 -4.79 17.72 -1.97
N ARG A 77 -5.99 17.23 -1.65
CA ARG A 77 -6.63 17.34 -0.33
C ARG A 77 -7.19 16.02 0.17
N ILE A 78 -7.82 15.24 -0.69
CA ILE A 78 -8.24 13.87 -0.39
C ILE A 78 -7.16 12.94 -0.91
N LEU A 79 -6.46 12.29 0.00
CA LEU A 79 -5.24 11.55 -0.31
C LEU A 79 -5.37 10.08 0.10
N THR A 80 -4.77 9.21 -0.70
CA THR A 80 -4.34 7.89 -0.23
C THR A 80 -2.98 8.01 0.43
N TRP A 81 -2.59 7.00 1.20
CA TRP A 81 -1.25 6.96 1.82
C TRP A 81 -0.10 7.01 0.83
N ARG A 82 -0.32 6.64 -0.45
CA ARG A 82 0.69 6.71 -1.51
C ARG A 82 0.98 8.15 -1.93
N GLN A 83 0.00 9.05 -1.80
CA GLN A 83 0.08 10.44 -2.26
C GLN A 83 0.61 11.40 -1.19
N LEU A 84 0.66 10.98 0.08
CA LEU A 84 1.17 11.80 1.19
C LEU A 84 2.63 12.23 1.00
N TYR A 85 3.43 11.40 0.30
CA TYR A 85 4.85 11.68 0.04
C TYR A 85 5.09 12.77 -1.01
N ASP A 86 4.04 13.16 -1.76
CA ASP A 86 4.12 14.14 -2.84
C ASP A 86 3.66 15.54 -2.39
N LEU A 87 3.39 15.73 -1.08
CA LEU A 87 2.99 17.03 -0.54
C LEU A 87 4.16 18.02 -0.49
N ASP A 88 3.96 19.21 -1.06
CA ASP A 88 4.97 20.28 -1.06
C ASP A 88 5.22 20.90 0.32
N SER A 89 4.24 20.81 1.22
CA SER A 89 4.30 21.39 2.56
C SER A 89 3.49 20.57 3.55
N LEU A 90 3.81 20.71 4.84
CA LEU A 90 3.03 20.08 5.91
C LEU A 90 1.62 20.68 5.95
N PRO A 91 0.57 19.87 6.09
CA PRO A 91 -0.79 20.38 6.24
C PRO A 91 -0.96 21.07 7.59
N ASP A 92 -1.77 22.13 7.65
CA ASP A 92 -2.11 22.79 8.91
C ASP A 92 -2.88 21.85 9.85
N HIS A 93 -3.76 21.03 9.27
CA HIS A 93 -4.56 20.02 9.97
C HIS A 93 -4.78 18.80 9.07
N LEU A 94 -4.37 17.63 9.54
CA LEU A 94 -4.56 16.35 8.87
C LEU A 94 -5.75 15.59 9.47
N ILE A 95 -6.67 15.12 8.62
CA ILE A 95 -7.75 14.22 9.02
C ILE A 95 -7.47 12.83 8.47
N VAL A 96 -7.33 11.84 9.36
CA VAL A 96 -7.07 10.45 9.00
C VAL A 96 -8.37 9.66 9.14
N VAL A 97 -8.87 9.11 8.03
CA VAL A 97 -10.09 8.31 8.00
C VAL A 97 -9.75 6.82 8.07
N GLY A 98 -10.08 6.17 9.18
CA GLY A 98 -9.80 4.77 9.48
C GLY A 98 -8.72 4.56 10.54
N SER A 99 -8.93 3.56 11.42
CA SER A 99 -8.10 3.30 12.61
C SER A 99 -7.22 2.03 12.50
N GLY A 100 -6.82 1.67 11.28
CA GLY A 100 -5.88 0.56 11.05
C GLY A 100 -4.43 0.93 11.37
N VAL A 101 -3.54 -0.07 11.37
CA VAL A 101 -2.09 0.09 11.67
C VAL A 101 -1.46 1.22 10.88
N THR A 102 -1.62 1.21 9.56
CA THR A 102 -1.08 2.26 8.69
C THR A 102 -1.63 3.65 9.02
N GLY A 103 -2.91 3.75 9.39
CA GLY A 103 -3.49 5.02 9.82
C GLY A 103 -2.82 5.54 11.09
N ALA A 104 -2.64 4.68 12.10
CA ALA A 104 -1.98 5.02 13.35
C ALA A 104 -0.51 5.43 13.15
N GLU A 105 0.22 4.78 12.25
CA GLU A 105 1.60 5.15 11.89
C GLU A 105 1.68 6.59 11.34
N PHE A 106 0.77 6.96 10.43
CA PHE A 106 0.73 8.32 9.88
C PHE A 106 0.26 9.36 10.91
N VAL A 107 -0.71 9.01 11.75
CA VAL A 107 -1.14 9.89 12.85
C VAL A 107 0.07 10.23 13.72
N ASN A 108 0.83 9.22 14.14
CA ASN A 108 2.02 9.43 14.94
C ASN A 108 3.08 10.26 14.21
N ALA A 109 3.39 9.92 12.96
CA ALA A 109 4.41 10.60 12.17
C ALA A 109 4.10 12.09 11.98
N TYR A 110 2.86 12.45 11.61
CA TYR A 110 2.48 13.85 11.40
C TYR A 110 2.34 14.62 12.72
N THR A 111 1.92 13.97 13.81
CA THR A 111 1.91 14.58 15.15
C THR A 111 3.32 14.97 15.59
N GLU A 112 4.31 14.10 15.40
CA GLU A 112 5.73 14.40 15.69
C GLU A 112 6.30 15.52 14.82
N LEU A 113 5.72 15.76 13.64
CA LEU A 113 6.07 16.88 12.77
C LEU A 113 5.35 18.18 13.16
N GLY A 114 4.56 18.19 14.25
CA GLY A 114 3.85 19.36 14.75
C GLY A 114 2.54 19.67 14.01
N VAL A 115 2.05 18.74 13.19
CA VAL A 115 0.76 18.87 12.50
C VAL A 115 -0.37 18.51 13.47
N THR A 116 -1.44 19.31 13.47
CA THR A 116 -2.66 18.93 14.19
C THR A 116 -3.30 17.76 13.46
N VAL A 117 -3.61 16.65 14.15
CA VAL A 117 -4.22 15.47 13.52
C VAL A 117 -5.53 15.09 14.21
N THR A 118 -6.53 14.69 13.42
CA THR A 118 -7.80 14.12 13.89
C THR A 118 -8.04 12.76 13.25
N VAL A 119 -8.50 11.79 14.03
CA VAL A 119 -8.71 10.41 13.56
C VAL A 119 -10.19 10.06 13.55
N VAL A 120 -10.74 9.81 12.36
CA VAL A 120 -12.13 9.34 12.22
C VAL A 120 -12.14 7.82 12.19
N ALA A 121 -12.42 7.20 13.33
CA ALA A 121 -12.55 5.76 13.47
C ALA A 121 -14.02 5.31 13.34
N SER A 122 -14.25 4.16 12.70
CA SER A 122 -15.59 3.56 12.59
C SER A 122 -15.99 2.72 13.81
N ARG A 123 -15.09 2.56 14.78
CA ARG A 123 -15.26 1.76 16.00
C ARG A 123 -14.77 2.56 17.20
N ASP A 124 -15.25 2.18 18.37
CA ASP A 124 -14.96 2.84 19.65
C ASP A 124 -13.48 2.81 20.08
N ARG A 125 -12.59 2.18 19.29
CA ARG A 125 -11.16 2.03 19.60
C ARG A 125 -10.25 2.04 18.38
N VAL A 126 -9.00 2.44 18.60
CA VAL A 126 -7.89 2.27 17.65
C VAL A 126 -7.39 0.84 17.64
N LEU A 127 -6.92 0.38 16.46
CA LEU A 127 -6.42 -0.99 16.26
C LEU A 127 -7.36 -2.06 16.83
N PRO A 128 -8.63 -2.11 16.40
CA PRO A 128 -9.66 -2.95 17.03
C PRO A 128 -9.43 -4.46 16.90
N TYR A 129 -8.38 -4.87 16.20
CA TYR A 129 -8.01 -6.28 15.98
C TYR A 129 -6.71 -6.67 16.69
N GLU A 130 -6.00 -5.72 17.29
CA GLU A 130 -4.76 -5.96 18.03
C GLU A 130 -5.03 -6.17 19.52
N ASP A 131 -3.98 -6.52 20.25
CA ASP A 131 -4.02 -6.69 21.69
C ASP A 131 -4.62 -5.46 22.40
N ALA A 132 -5.58 -5.71 23.29
CA ALA A 132 -6.36 -4.66 23.91
C ALA A 132 -5.53 -3.75 24.83
N ASP A 133 -4.52 -4.30 25.51
CA ASP A 133 -3.65 -3.51 26.39
C ASP A 133 -2.73 -2.61 25.56
N ALA A 134 -2.21 -3.12 24.45
CA ALA A 134 -1.39 -2.33 23.52
C ALA A 134 -2.19 -1.22 22.83
N ALA A 135 -3.44 -1.50 22.44
CA ALA A 135 -4.34 -0.49 21.86
C ALA A 135 -4.65 0.64 22.87
N LEU A 136 -4.84 0.30 24.14
CA LEU A 136 -5.14 1.26 25.19
C LEU A 136 -3.95 2.18 25.51
N VAL A 137 -2.73 1.62 25.54
CA VAL A 137 -1.50 2.42 25.67
C VAL A 137 -1.32 3.40 24.50
N LEU A 138 -1.64 2.97 23.28
CA LEU A 138 -1.61 3.86 22.11
C LEU A 138 -2.66 4.96 22.20
N GLU A 139 -3.88 4.64 22.64
CA GLU A 139 -4.93 5.64 22.85
C GLU A 139 -4.56 6.69 23.90
N GLU A 140 -4.01 6.26 25.04
CA GLU A 140 -3.52 7.16 26.09
C GLU A 140 -2.38 8.04 25.57
N SER A 141 -1.37 7.44 24.93
CA SER A 141 -0.26 8.19 24.34
C SER A 141 -0.72 9.19 23.29
N PHE A 142 -1.75 8.86 22.52
CA PHE A 142 -2.31 9.76 21.52
C PHE A 142 -3.12 10.90 22.15
N ALA A 143 -3.91 10.61 23.18
CA ALA A 143 -4.65 11.62 23.92
C ALA A 143 -3.72 12.63 24.61
N GLU A 144 -2.61 12.18 25.21
CA GLU A 144 -1.59 13.05 25.82
C GLU A 144 -0.94 14.00 24.81
N ARG A 145 -0.90 13.61 23.54
CA ARG A 145 -0.34 14.41 22.42
C ARG A 145 -1.37 15.34 21.78
N GLY A 146 -2.56 15.44 22.37
CA GLY A 146 -3.62 16.36 21.92
C GLY A 146 -4.40 15.88 20.71
N LEU A 147 -4.36 14.59 20.40
CA LEU A 147 -5.14 14.02 19.29
C LEU A 147 -6.62 14.00 19.61
N GLY A 148 -7.42 14.54 18.68
CA GLY A 148 -8.89 14.47 18.71
C GLY A 148 -9.40 13.21 18.02
N TRP A 149 -10.35 12.54 18.66
CA TRP A 149 -11.12 11.42 18.12
C TRP A 149 -12.45 11.90 17.53
#